data_AF-A0A0A1MVG8-F1
#
_entry.id   AF-A0A0A1MVG8-F1
#
_cell.length_a   1.000
_cell.length_b   1.000
_cell.length_c   1.000
_cell.angle_alpha   90.00
_cell.angle_beta   90.00
_cell.angle_gamma   90.00
#
_symmetry.space_group_name_H-M   'P 1'
#
loop_
_entity.id
_entity.type
_entity.pdbx_description
1 polymer ?
#
loop_
_entity_poly.entity_id
_entity_poly.type
_entity_poly.pdbx_seq_one_letter_code
_entity_poly.pdbx_strand_id
1 'polypeptide(L)'
;MLFIQIFLIIVIVAGIIYLLFLRKRNKFNPSQSQRDPFEVILEATEMIEDNKNNASPLKFIRIMKYVRQETGMGFFELKRYVNNSASPYLKLEDPEVVSHLKDMLENNKDDHQAVKYVQDCSGLNFEKAKDYVDKFKKADI
;
A
#
# COMPACT_ATOMS: atom_id res chain seq x y z
N MET A 1 5.28 -48.91 -15.74
CA MET A 1 4.31 -47.87 -16.17
C MET A 1 3.45 -47.39 -15.01
N LEU A 2 2.63 -48.24 -14.38
CA LEU A 2 1.72 -47.86 -13.27
C LEU A 2 2.42 -47.20 -12.06
N PHE A 3 3.55 -47.74 -11.60
CA PHE A 3 4.30 -47.15 -10.47
C PHE A 3 4.78 -45.72 -10.73
N ILE A 4 5.19 -45.41 -11.96
CA ILE A 4 5.68 -44.08 -12.33
C ILE A 4 4.51 -43.07 -12.32
N GLN A 5 3.32 -43.49 -12.78
CA GLN A 5 2.12 -42.66 -12.75
C GLN A 5 1.66 -42.38 -11.31
N ILE A 6 1.67 -43.38 -10.43
CA ILE A 6 1.31 -43.22 -9.02
C ILE A 6 2.27 -42.25 -8.32
N PHE A 7 3.58 -42.37 -8.58
CA PHE A 7 4.57 -41.46 -8.01
C PHE A 7 4.38 -40.01 -8.47
N LEU A 8 4.10 -39.79 -9.76
CA LEU A 8 3.82 -38.46 -10.31
C LEU A 8 2.62 -37.79 -9.64
N ILE A 9 1.54 -38.54 -9.42
CA ILE A 9 0.33 -38.03 -8.75
C ILE A 9 0.66 -37.57 -7.32
N ILE A 10 1.46 -38.35 -6.57
CA ILE A 10 1.86 -38.00 -5.21
C ILE A 10 2.66 -36.68 -5.18
N VAL A 11 3.59 -36.49 -6.11
CA VAL A 11 4.39 -35.26 -6.20
C VAL A 11 3.52 -34.04 -6.51
N ILE A 12 2.56 -34.17 -7.42
CA ILE A 12 1.63 -33.09 -7.76
C ILE A 12 0.77 -32.72 -6.55
N VAL A 13 0.20 -33.72 -5.85
CA VAL A 13 -0.64 -33.49 -4.66
C VAL A 13 0.17 -32.82 -3.55
N ALA A 14 1.40 -33.27 -3.30
CA ALA A 14 2.30 -32.63 -2.32
C ALA A 14 2.61 -31.17 -2.70
N GLY A 15 2.82 -30.89 -3.99
CA GLY A 15 3.01 -29.53 -4.50
C GLY A 15 1.78 -28.64 -4.28
N ILE A 16 0.57 -29.14 -4.54
CA ILE A 16 -0.68 -28.40 -4.31
C ILE A 16 -0.87 -28.10 -2.81
N ILE A 17 -0.62 -29.09 -1.95
CA ILE A 17 -0.69 -28.91 -0.49
C ILE A 17 0.31 -27.84 -0.02
N TYR A 18 1.53 -27.88 -0.55
CA TYR A 18 2.57 -26.89 -0.25
C TYR A 18 2.15 -25.48 -0.67
N LEU A 19 1.57 -25.31 -1.86
CA LEU A 19 1.06 -24.01 -2.33
C LEU A 19 -0.10 -23.49 -1.47
N LEU A 20 -1.04 -24.36 -1.08
CA LEU A 20 -2.14 -23.99 -0.18
C LEU A 20 -1.61 -23.57 1.21
N PHE A 21 -0.59 -24.26 1.71
CA PHE A 21 0.06 -23.93 2.99
C PHE A 21 0.75 -22.57 2.94
N LEU A 22 1.49 -22.27 1.86
CA LEU A 22 2.10 -20.95 1.63
C LEU A 22 1.04 -19.84 1.59
N ARG A 23 -0.09 -20.08 0.92
CA ARG A 23 -1.20 -19.10 0.87
C ARG A 23 -1.77 -18.83 2.26
N LYS A 24 -1.85 -19.83 3.14
CA LYS A 24 -2.36 -19.68 4.50
C LYS A 24 -1.42 -18.87 5.40
N ARG A 25 -0.09 -19.05 5.29
CA ARG A 25 0.89 -18.25 6.06
C ARG A 25 0.90 -16.77 5.69
N ASN A 26 0.40 -16.42 4.49
CA ASN A 26 0.36 -15.05 4.01
C ASN A 26 -1.01 -14.36 4.20
N LYS A 27 -1.95 -14.98 4.92
CA LYS A 27 -3.23 -14.34 5.21
C LYS A 27 -3.05 -13.24 6.25
N PHE A 28 -3.31 -12.02 5.81
CA PHE A 28 -3.50 -10.83 6.62
C PHE A 28 -4.56 -11.11 7.70
N ASN A 29 -4.26 -10.76 8.96
CA ASN A 29 -5.13 -10.98 10.09
C ASN A 29 -5.87 -9.65 10.40
N PRO A 30 -7.15 -9.50 10.03
CA PRO A 30 -7.85 -8.21 10.08
C PRO A 30 -8.19 -7.74 11.49
N SER A 31 -7.86 -8.52 12.52
CA SER A 31 -8.10 -8.20 13.94
C SER A 31 -6.90 -7.54 14.63
N GLN A 32 -5.78 -7.33 13.94
CA GLN A 32 -4.64 -6.59 14.48
C GLN A 32 -5.02 -5.10 14.53
N SER A 33 -4.96 -4.48 15.72
CA SER A 33 -5.29 -3.06 15.91
C SER A 33 -4.47 -2.24 14.93
N GLN A 34 -5.13 -1.50 14.04
CA GLN A 34 -4.44 -0.68 13.03
C GLN A 34 -3.67 0.43 13.74
N ARG A 35 -2.39 0.18 14.03
CA ARG A 35 -1.47 1.20 14.54
C ARG A 35 -1.25 2.25 13.46
N ASP A 36 -0.94 3.47 13.87
CA ASP A 36 -0.69 4.55 12.92
C ASP A 36 0.51 4.19 12.03
N PRO A 37 0.39 4.27 10.70
CA PRO A 37 1.45 3.86 9.80
C PRO A 37 2.74 4.65 9.94
N PHE A 38 2.64 5.92 10.32
CA PHE A 38 3.81 6.77 10.49
C PHE A 38 4.67 6.30 11.64
N GLU A 39 4.04 6.00 12.78
CA GLU A 39 4.71 5.52 13.99
C GLU A 39 5.38 4.17 13.73
N VAL A 40 4.70 3.26 13.03
CA VAL A 40 5.23 1.94 12.69
C VAL A 40 6.35 2.02 11.67
N ILE A 41 6.29 2.93 10.68
CA ILE A 41 7.38 3.12 9.71
C ILE A 41 8.62 3.67 10.42
N LEU A 42 8.45 4.66 11.30
CA LEU A 42 9.56 5.24 12.05
C LEU A 42 10.24 4.20 12.95
N GLU A 43 9.42 3.45 13.70
CA GLU A 43 9.87 2.31 14.52
C GLU A 43 10.60 1.27 13.65
N ALA A 44 10.05 0.93 12.48
CA ALA A 44 10.66 -0.03 11.56
C ALA A 44 11.96 0.47 10.93
N THR A 45 12.11 1.77 10.70
CA THR A 45 13.35 2.37 10.20
C THR A 45 14.42 2.37 11.29
N GLU A 46 14.07 2.74 12.52
CA GLU A 46 14.97 2.77 13.68
C GLU A 46 15.47 1.36 14.04
N MET A 47 14.57 0.37 14.11
CA MET A 47 14.92 -1.03 14.38
C MET A 47 15.93 -1.64 13.38
N ILE A 48 16.08 -1.04 12.19
CA ILE A 48 16.92 -1.58 11.12
C ILE A 48 18.11 -0.67 10.80
N GLU A 49 18.14 0.58 11.27
CA GLU A 49 19.35 1.41 11.26
C GLU A 49 20.42 0.91 12.24
N ASP A 50 20.01 0.30 13.35
CA ASP A 50 20.93 -0.27 14.34
C ASP A 50 21.73 -1.48 13.82
N ASN A 51 21.37 -2.01 12.65
CA ASN A 51 22.07 -3.10 11.99
C ASN A 51 23.00 -2.55 10.89
N LYS A 52 24.27 -2.31 11.24
CA LYS A 52 25.34 -1.68 10.44
C LYS A 52 25.63 -2.29 9.05
N ASN A 53 24.93 -3.35 8.62
CA ASN A 53 25.17 -4.02 7.35
C ASN A 53 24.08 -3.75 6.31
N ASN A 54 24.32 -2.66 5.58
CA ASN A 54 24.15 -2.49 4.13
C ASN A 54 22.74 -2.43 3.53
N ALA A 55 22.57 -1.40 2.70
CA ALA A 55 21.43 -1.06 1.86
C ALA A 55 21.06 -2.19 0.87
N SER A 56 20.42 -3.24 1.38
CA SER A 56 19.89 -4.34 0.58
C SER A 56 18.43 -4.10 0.22
N PRO A 57 17.96 -4.41 -1.01
CA PRO A 57 16.54 -4.45 -1.38
C PRO A 57 15.68 -5.27 -0.39
N LEU A 58 16.31 -6.22 0.32
CA LEU A 58 15.67 -7.03 1.36
C LEU A 58 15.27 -6.22 2.61
N LYS A 59 15.96 -5.11 2.92
CA LYS A 59 15.62 -4.20 4.03
C LYS A 59 14.29 -3.51 3.79
N PHE A 60 14.12 -2.95 2.60
CA PHE A 60 12.86 -2.35 2.18
C PHE A 60 11.71 -3.37 2.23
N ILE A 61 11.92 -4.58 1.71
CA ILE A 61 10.92 -5.65 1.75
C ILE A 61 10.54 -6.01 3.21
N ARG A 62 11.51 -6.01 4.14
CA ARG A 62 11.29 -6.34 5.54
C ARG A 62 10.50 -5.23 6.27
N ILE A 63 10.84 -3.96 6.06
CA ILE A 63 10.08 -2.80 6.57
C ILE A 63 8.65 -2.87 6.07
N MET A 64 8.49 -3.03 4.75
CA MET A 64 7.18 -3.10 4.13
C MET A 64 6.34 -4.26 4.67
N LYS A 65 6.97 -5.41 4.94
CA LYS A 65 6.28 -6.55 5.54
C LYS A 65 5.83 -6.27 6.97
N TYR A 66 6.70 -5.68 7.79
CA TYR A 66 6.39 -5.33 9.18
C TYR A 66 5.24 -4.32 9.24
N VAL A 67 5.34 -3.22 8.48
CA VAL A 67 4.30 -2.19 8.46
C VAL A 67 2.98 -2.76 7.96
N ARG A 68 2.97 -3.63 6.95
CA ARG A 68 1.73 -4.30 6.51
C ARG A 68 1.12 -5.22 7.58
N GLN A 69 1.94 -5.85 8.42
CA GLN A 69 1.44 -6.69 9.51
C GLN A 69 0.80 -5.83 10.61
N GLU A 70 1.44 -4.73 10.98
CA GLU A 70 0.99 -3.89 12.10
C GLU A 70 -0.14 -2.90 11.73
N THR A 71 -0.16 -2.41 10.49
CA THR A 71 -1.15 -1.40 10.03
C THR A 71 -2.27 -2.00 9.19
N GLY A 72 -2.03 -3.17 8.60
CA GLY A 72 -2.93 -3.81 7.66
C GLY A 72 -3.04 -3.18 6.28
N MET A 73 -2.16 -2.25 5.93
CA MET A 73 -2.16 -1.65 4.61
C MET A 73 -1.87 -2.62 3.46
N GLY A 74 -2.42 -2.31 2.30
CA GLY A 74 -2.02 -2.88 1.03
C GLY A 74 -0.58 -2.51 0.67
N PHE A 75 0.09 -3.33 -0.16
CA PHE A 75 1.44 -3.00 -0.63
C PHE A 75 1.49 -1.68 -1.41
N PHE A 76 0.47 -1.41 -2.23
CA PHE A 76 0.38 -0.18 -3.00
C PHE A 76 0.11 1.05 -2.13
N GLU A 77 -0.77 0.92 -1.13
CA GLU A 77 -1.07 1.98 -0.16
C GLU A 77 0.19 2.36 0.61
N LEU A 78 0.88 1.35 1.15
CA LEU A 78 2.11 1.56 1.90
C LEU A 78 3.23 2.15 1.03
N LYS A 79 3.36 1.70 -0.23
CA LYS A 79 4.37 2.22 -1.16
C LYS A 79 4.12 3.70 -1.48
N ARG A 80 2.85 4.09 -1.68
CA ARG A 80 2.48 5.50 -1.88
C ARG A 80 2.81 6.31 -0.64
N TYR A 81 2.47 5.79 0.54
CA TYR A 81 2.72 6.46 1.81
C TYR A 81 4.22 6.71 2.04
N VAL A 82 5.07 5.68 1.85
CA VAL A 82 6.54 5.79 2.00
C VAL A 82 7.14 6.77 0.99
N ASN A 83 6.62 6.81 -0.24
CA ASN A 83 7.07 7.75 -1.27
C ASN A 83 6.61 9.20 -1.03
N ASN A 84 5.71 9.41 -0.05
CA ASN A 84 5.05 10.69 0.25
C ASN A 84 5.31 11.17 1.69
N SER A 85 6.32 10.59 2.36
CA SER A 85 6.58 10.72 3.81
C SER A 85 6.85 12.13 4.34
N ALA A 86 7.03 13.15 3.50
CA ALA A 86 7.21 14.53 3.94
C ALA A 86 5.90 15.20 4.40
N SER A 87 4.77 14.85 3.77
CA SER A 87 3.39 15.14 4.17
C SER A 87 2.49 14.73 3.00
N PRO A 88 1.44 13.91 3.22
CA PRO A 88 0.51 13.50 2.16
C PRO A 88 -0.14 14.70 1.44
N TYR A 89 -0.32 15.80 2.16
CA TYR A 89 -0.98 17.01 1.66
C TYR A 89 -0.03 17.94 0.91
N LEU A 90 1.29 17.87 1.15
CA LEU A 90 2.27 18.75 0.49
C LEU A 90 2.28 18.55 -1.03
N LYS A 91 2.08 17.31 -1.49
CA LYS A 91 1.96 17.01 -2.93
C LYS A 91 0.67 17.50 -3.56
N LEU A 92 -0.34 17.80 -2.74
CA LEU A 92 -1.61 18.36 -3.20
C LEU A 92 -1.57 19.89 -3.29
N GLU A 93 -0.53 20.52 -2.75
CA GLU A 93 -0.24 21.95 -2.90
C GLU A 93 0.58 22.27 -4.17
N ASP A 94 1.02 21.23 -4.90
CA ASP A 94 1.76 21.38 -6.15
C ASP A 94 0.85 22.04 -7.22
N PRO A 95 1.28 23.16 -7.83
CA PRO A 95 0.49 23.87 -8.85
C PRO A 95 0.04 22.99 -10.01
N GLU A 96 0.86 22.02 -10.43
CA GLU A 96 0.50 21.11 -11.53
C GLU A 96 -0.63 20.16 -11.12
N VAL A 97 -0.57 19.65 -9.89
CA VAL A 97 -1.58 18.73 -9.33
C VAL A 97 -2.90 19.47 -9.12
N VAL A 98 -2.84 20.71 -8.63
CA VAL A 98 -4.02 21.56 -8.44
C VAL A 98 -4.68 21.91 -9.78
N SER A 99 -3.89 22.30 -10.78
CA SER A 99 -4.39 22.62 -12.12
C SER A 99 -5.08 21.43 -12.77
N HIS A 100 -4.45 20.25 -12.72
CA HIS A 100 -5.03 19.03 -13.27
C HIS A 100 -6.28 18.57 -12.51
N LEU A 101 -6.31 18.72 -11.18
CA LEU A 101 -7.49 18.41 -10.37
C LEU A 101 -8.67 19.34 -10.75
N LYS A 102 -8.40 20.63 -10.94
CA LYS A 102 -9.39 21.62 -11.38
C LYS A 102 -9.95 21.28 -12.76
N ASP A 103 -9.08 20.97 -13.72
CA ASP A 103 -9.49 20.55 -15.07
C ASP A 103 -10.37 19.29 -15.05
N MET A 104 -10.06 18.31 -14.19
CA MET A 104 -10.88 17.10 -14.05
C MET A 104 -12.27 17.38 -13.46
N LEU A 105 -12.35 18.29 -12.50
CA LEU A 105 -13.61 18.66 -11.84
C LEU A 105 -14.50 19.55 -12.72
N GLU A 106 -13.92 20.44 -13.52
CA GLU A 106 -14.65 21.34 -14.42
C GLU A 106 -15.10 20.63 -15.71
N ASN A 107 -14.21 19.84 -16.34
CA ASN A 107 -14.47 19.28 -17.67
C ASN A 107 -15.08 17.87 -17.66
N ASN A 108 -14.75 17.02 -16.68
CA ASN A 108 -15.06 15.59 -16.74
C ASN A 108 -16.18 15.14 -15.77
N LYS A 109 -16.57 15.97 -14.78
CA LYS A 109 -17.61 15.68 -13.76
C LYS A 109 -17.51 14.29 -13.09
N ASP A 110 -16.36 13.64 -13.14
CA ASP A 110 -16.18 12.31 -12.59
C ASP A 110 -15.44 12.40 -11.26
N ASP A 111 -16.23 12.60 -10.20
CA ASP A 111 -15.79 12.69 -8.81
C ASP A 111 -14.93 11.50 -8.40
N HIS A 112 -15.24 10.31 -8.92
CA HIS A 112 -14.47 9.11 -8.62
C HIS A 112 -13.05 9.20 -9.19
N GLN A 113 -12.88 9.77 -10.37
CA GLN A 113 -11.56 9.96 -10.95
C GLN A 113 -10.76 11.05 -10.23
N ALA A 114 -11.39 12.14 -9.81
CA ALA A 114 -10.75 13.18 -9.01
C ALA A 114 -10.26 12.65 -7.66
N VAL A 115 -11.11 11.87 -6.97
CA VAL A 115 -10.72 11.22 -5.69
C VAL A 115 -9.57 10.25 -5.93
N LYS A 116 -9.65 9.42 -6.98
CA LYS A 116 -8.57 8.49 -7.32
C LYS A 116 -7.26 9.20 -7.63
N TYR A 117 -7.31 10.30 -8.37
CA TYR A 117 -6.14 11.13 -8.68
C TYR A 117 -5.49 11.68 -7.39
N VAL A 118 -6.29 12.22 -6.47
CA VAL A 118 -5.81 12.67 -5.16
C VAL A 118 -5.18 11.51 -4.38
N GLN A 119 -5.79 10.32 -4.35
CA GLN A 119 -5.21 9.14 -3.71
C GLN A 119 -3.90 8.68 -4.36
N ASP A 120 -3.78 8.84 -5.68
CA ASP A 120 -2.58 8.47 -6.44
C ASP A 120 -1.42 9.43 -6.13
N CYS A 121 -1.67 10.74 -6.08
CA CYS A 121 -0.65 11.75 -5.79
C CYS A 121 -0.26 11.81 -4.31
N SER A 122 -1.23 11.78 -3.40
CA SER A 122 -1.02 11.98 -1.96
C SER A 122 -0.83 10.70 -1.16
N GLY A 123 -1.30 9.55 -1.66
CA GLY A 123 -1.34 8.32 -0.89
C GLY A 123 -2.39 8.32 0.22
N LEU A 124 -3.31 9.30 0.23
CA LEU A 124 -4.43 9.34 1.17
C LEU A 124 -5.37 8.15 0.97
N ASN A 125 -6.01 7.75 2.08
CA ASN A 125 -7.12 6.80 2.01
C ASN A 125 -8.33 7.43 1.30
N PHE A 126 -9.29 6.60 0.92
CA PHE A 126 -10.44 7.05 0.12
C PHE A 126 -11.24 8.14 0.82
N GLU A 127 -11.50 7.99 2.12
CA GLU A 127 -12.27 8.95 2.91
C GLU A 127 -11.59 10.32 2.96
N LYS A 128 -10.29 10.38 3.25
CA LYS A 128 -9.53 11.65 3.31
C LYS A 128 -9.35 12.27 1.93
N ALA A 129 -9.15 11.47 0.89
CA ALA A 129 -9.06 11.97 -0.47
C ALA A 129 -10.40 12.54 -0.96
N LYS A 130 -11.51 11.88 -0.60
CA LYS A 130 -12.86 12.40 -0.87
C LYS A 130 -13.12 13.69 -0.11
N ASP A 131 -12.84 13.74 1.19
CA ASP A 131 -12.99 14.95 1.99
C ASP A 131 -12.15 16.12 1.44
N TYR A 132 -10.93 15.84 0.95
CA TYR A 132 -10.11 16.83 0.27
C TYR A 132 -10.77 17.35 -1.01
N VAL A 133 -11.23 16.47 -1.90
CA VAL A 133 -11.92 16.86 -3.14
C VAL A 133 -13.19 17.66 -2.84
N ASP A 134 -13.97 17.24 -1.86
CA ASP A 134 -15.20 17.92 -1.44
C ASP A 134 -14.91 19.33 -0.87
N LYS A 135 -13.82 19.49 -0.12
CA LYS A 135 -13.33 20.81 0.34
C LYS A 135 -12.81 21.66 -0.81
N PHE A 136 -12.06 21.06 -1.73
CA PHE A 136 -11.51 21.73 -2.90
C PHE A 136 -12.62 22.35 -3.75
N LYS A 137 -13.69 21.59 -4.04
CA LYS A 137 -14.88 22.08 -4.72
C LYS A 137 -15.57 23.25 -4.02
N LYS A 138 -15.60 23.24 -2.68
CA LYS A 138 -16.22 24.30 -1.88
C LYS A 138 -15.35 25.56 -1.76
N ALA A 139 -14.05 25.45 -2.04
CA ALA A 139 -13.11 26.56 -1.97
C ALA A 139 -12.94 27.27 -3.33
N ASP A 140 -13.17 26.57 -4.44
CA ASP A 140 -13.10 27.07 -5.82
C ASP A 140 -14.47 27.50 -6.41
N ILE A 141 -15.56 27.42 -5.61
CA ILE A 141 -16.90 28.01 -5.87
C ILE A 141 -17.14 29.14 -4.89
#